data_AF-A0A552M502-F1
#
_entry.id   AF-A0A552M502-F1
#
_cell.length_a   1.000
_cell.length_b   1.000
_cell.length_c   1.000
_cell.angle_alpha   90.00
_cell.angle_beta   90.00
_cell.angle_gamma   90.00
#
_symmetry.space_group_name_H-M   'P 1'
#
loop_
_entity.id
_entity.type
_entity.pdbx_description
1 polymer ?
#
loop_
_entity_poly.entity_id
_entity_poly.type
_entity_poly.pdbx_seq_one_letter_code
_entity_poly.pdbx_strand_id
1 'polypeptide(L)' 'MGNLCWLKKNKIWVWTAVDHFKKGILGWVIGDHSSETFRLLWELVKSWGCYFYVSDGWSVYPCFIAEGDPIIRVC' A
#
# COMPACT_ATOMS: atom_id res chain seq x y z
N MET A 1 -18.02 -4.25 33.89
CA MET A 1 -17.17 -5.34 33.33
C MET A 1 -17.40 -5.36 31.83
N GLY A 2 -16.36 -5.02 31.06
CA GLY A 2 -16.49 -4.64 29.65
C GLY A 2 -16.83 -5.79 28.71
N ASN A 3 -17.63 -5.47 27.69
CA ASN A 3 -17.95 -6.37 26.59
C ASN A 3 -16.68 -6.74 25.82
N LEU A 4 -16.37 -8.03 25.80
CA LEU A 4 -15.29 -8.61 25.01
C LEU A 4 -15.74 -8.68 23.54
N CYS A 5 -15.67 -7.56 22.81
CA CYS A 5 -15.77 -7.58 21.36
C CYS A 5 -14.57 -8.35 20.81
N TRP A 6 -14.83 -9.51 20.19
CA TRP A 6 -13.83 -10.34 19.54
C TRP A 6 -13.19 -9.59 18.37
N LEU A 7 -12.09 -8.87 18.63
CA LEU A 7 -11.21 -8.40 17.57
C LEU A 7 -10.76 -9.63 16.77
N LYS A 8 -10.96 -9.60 15.45
CA LYS A 8 -10.57 -10.69 14.54
C LYS A 8 -9.04 -10.74 14.50
N LYS A 9 -8.42 -11.55 15.36
CA LYS A 9 -6.98 -11.49 15.69
C LYS A 9 -6.02 -11.85 14.54
N ASN A 10 -6.51 -12.39 13.43
CA ASN A 10 -5.68 -12.94 12.36
C ASN A 10 -5.96 -12.28 10.99
N LYS A 11 -6.07 -10.95 10.93
CA LYS A 11 -6.20 -10.26 9.64
C LYS A 11 -4.81 -10.11 9.02
N ILE A 12 -4.57 -10.84 7.94
CA ILE A 12 -3.36 -10.72 7.11
C ILE A 12 -3.70 -9.86 5.90
N TRP A 13 -2.80 -8.97 5.53
CA TRP A 13 -2.90 -8.12 4.36
C TRP A 13 -1.88 -8.54 3.30
N VAL A 14 -2.32 -8.50 2.05
CA VAL A 14 -1.44 -8.61 0.89
C VAL A 14 -1.40 -7.23 0.25
N TRP A 15 -0.23 -6.61 0.25
CA TRP A 15 0.01 -5.38 -0.47
C TRP A 15 0.52 -5.73 -1.87
N THR A 16 -0.01 -5.10 -2.90
CA THR A 16 0.37 -5.38 -4.29
C THR A 16 0.59 -4.09 -5.07
N ALA A 17 1.66 -4.05 -5.85
CA ALA A 17 1.89 -3.03 -6.87
C ALA A 17 1.69 -3.65 -8.26
N VAL A 18 0.96 -2.94 -9.13
CA VAL A 18 0.60 -3.39 -10.48
C VAL A 18 0.86 -2.29 -11.50
N ASP A 19 1.15 -2.70 -12.74
CA ASP A 19 1.16 -1.81 -13.90
C ASP A 19 -0.25 -1.83 -14.51
N HIS A 20 -0.84 -0.66 -14.78
CA HIS A 20 -2.15 -0.61 -15.41
C HIS A 20 -2.08 -0.88 -16.93
N PHE A 21 -0.92 -0.68 -17.55
CA PHE A 21 -0.71 -0.93 -18.98
C PHE A 21 -0.32 -2.38 -19.27
N LYS A 22 0.32 -3.06 -18.32
CA LYS A 22 0.85 -4.43 -18.50
C LYS A 22 0.20 -5.38 -17.51
N LYS A 23 -0.17 -6.56 -17.99
CA LYS A 23 -0.66 -7.62 -17.11
C LYS A 23 0.46 -8.10 -16.19
N GLY A 24 0.15 -8.25 -14.90
CA GLY A 24 1.04 -8.85 -13.92
C GLY A 24 1.17 -8.04 -12.63
N ILE A 25 1.67 -8.71 -11.58
CA ILE A 25 2.03 -8.09 -10.31
C ILE A 25 3.50 -7.72 -10.40
N LEU A 26 3.81 -6.43 -10.17
CA LEU A 26 5.17 -5.94 -10.21
C LEU A 26 5.91 -6.20 -8.89
N GLY A 27 5.18 -6.25 -7.78
CA GLY A 27 5.70 -6.59 -6.47
C GLY A 27 4.58 -6.78 -5.45
N TRP A 28 4.85 -7.54 -4.39
CA TRP A 28 3.91 -7.73 -3.30
C TRP A 28 4.63 -8.04 -1.99
N VAL A 29 3.98 -7.72 -0.86
CA VAL A 29 4.43 -8.09 0.49
C VAL A 29 3.24 -8.53 1.34
N ILE A 30 3.48 -9.46 2.26
CA ILE A 30 2.46 -9.96 3.21
C ILE A 30 2.81 -9.47 4.61
N GLY A 31 1.81 -8.97 5.32
CA GLY A 31 1.95 -8.54 6.71
C GLY A 31 0.67 -7.95 7.26
N ASP A 32 0.79 -6.85 7.98
CA ASP A 32 -0.33 -6.06 8.50
C ASP A 32 -0.61 -4.83 7.61
N HIS A 33 -1.60 -4.01 7.99
CA HIS A 33 -1.94 -2.78 7.28
C HIS A 33 -1.09 -1.56 7.73
N SER A 34 0.15 -1.80 8.15
CA SER A 34 1.05 -0.75 8.64
C SER A 34 1.89 -0.11 7.53
N SER A 35 2.41 1.08 7.84
CA SER A 35 3.44 1.75 7.05
C SER A 35 4.73 0.92 6.95
N GLU A 36 5.09 0.20 8.00
CA GLU A 36 6.30 -0.60 8.10
C GLU A 36 6.26 -1.76 7.11
N THR A 37 5.14 -2.47 7.01
CA THR A 37 4.93 -3.51 6.01
C THR A 37 4.94 -2.90 4.60
N PHE A 38 4.23 -1.80 4.38
CA PHE A 38 4.18 -1.14 3.07
C PHE A 38 5.56 -0.64 2.59
N ARG A 39 6.41 -0.15 3.49
CA ARG A 39 7.77 0.33 3.17
C ARG A 39 8.59 -0.69 2.38
N LEU A 40 8.44 -1.98 2.71
CA LEU A 40 9.14 -3.06 2.01
C LEU A 40 8.77 -3.13 0.52
N LEU A 41 7.49 -2.91 0.19
CA LEU A 41 7.02 -2.81 -1.19
C LEU A 41 7.47 -1.49 -1.84
N TRP A 42 7.38 -0.38 -1.11
CA TRP A 42 7.74 0.94 -1.62
C TRP A 42 9.20 1.04 -2.07
N GLU A 43 10.13 0.42 -1.34
CA GLU A 43 11.55 0.41 -1.72
C GLU A 43 11.80 -0.19 -3.11
N LEU A 44 10.95 -1.13 -3.56
CA LEU A 44 10.97 -1.67 -4.91
C LEU A 44 10.29 -0.71 -5.89
N VAL A 45 9.07 -0.28 -5.57
CA VAL A 45 8.22 0.53 -6.46
C VAL A 45 8.85 1.88 -6.81
N LYS A 46 9.46 2.56 -5.83
CA LYS A 46 10.07 3.88 -6.04
C LYS A 46 11.19 3.88 -7.09
N SER A 47 11.82 2.73 -7.33
CA SER A 47 12.90 2.59 -8.31
C SER A 47 12.43 2.69 -9.76
N TRP A 48 11.13 2.54 -10.03
CA TRP A 48 10.58 2.55 -11.39
C TRP A 48 10.31 3.95 -11.94
N GLY A 49 10.33 5.00 -11.11
CA GLY A 49 10.13 6.37 -11.56
C GLY A 49 8.78 6.58 -12.25
N CYS A 50 7.69 6.17 -11.59
CA CYS A 50 6.34 6.29 -12.13
C CYS A 50 5.94 7.76 -12.33
N TYR A 51 5.14 8.05 -13.36
CA TYR A 51 4.62 9.40 -13.60
C TYR A 51 3.52 9.82 -12.59
N PHE A 52 2.71 8.87 -12.12
CA PHE A 52 1.80 9.03 -10.98
C PHE A 52 1.52 7.68 -10.31
N TYR A 53 0.98 7.73 -9.10
CA TYR A 53 0.55 6.55 -8.35
C TYR A 53 -0.96 6.55 -8.17
N VAL A 54 -1.59 5.38 -8.30
CA VAL A 54 -3.03 5.19 -8.05
C VAL A 54 -3.19 4.31 -6.83
N SER A 55 -4.01 4.72 -5.87
CA SER A 55 -4.20 3.99 -4.61
C SER A 55 -5.65 4.01 -4.12
N ASP A 56 -5.95 3.19 -3.12
CA ASP A 56 -7.20 3.22 -2.35
C ASP A 56 -7.29 4.44 -1.39
N GLY A 57 -6.23 5.25 -1.36
CA GLY A 57 -6.12 6.46 -0.55
C GLY A 57 -6.00 6.18 0.94
N TRP A 58 -5.36 5.08 1.30
CA TRP A 58 -4.87 4.86 2.65
C TRP A 58 -3.91 5.98 3.09
N SER A 59 -3.99 6.37 4.37
CA SER A 59 -3.34 7.58 4.89
C SER A 59 -1.82 7.50 4.98
N VAL A 60 -1.23 6.32 4.78
CA VAL A 60 0.24 6.14 4.90
C VAL A 60 0.98 6.52 3.61
N TYR A 61 0.33 6.48 2.43
CA TYR A 61 1.04 6.71 1.17
C TYR A 61 1.71 8.09 1.06
N PRO A 62 1.11 9.20 1.57
CA PRO A 62 1.77 10.50 1.59
C PRO A 62 3.08 10.54 2.39
N CYS A 63 3.33 9.57 3.28
CA CYS A 63 4.60 9.47 4.01
C CYS A 63 5.75 8.93 3.14
N PHE A 64 5.46 8.36 1.96
CA PHE A 64 6.42 7.68 1.10
C PHE A 64 6.61 8.37 -0.25
N ILE A 65 5.54 8.96 -0.78
CA ILE A 65 5.51 9.62 -2.08
C ILE A 65 5.97 11.07 -1.92
N ALA A 66 6.91 11.53 -2.75
CA ALA A 66 7.45 12.87 -2.66
C ALA A 66 6.38 13.94 -2.97
N GLU A 67 6.50 15.15 -2.43
CA GLU A 67 5.51 16.22 -2.64
C GLU A 67 5.30 16.60 -4.12
N GLY A 68 6.25 16.29 -5.00
CA GLY A 68 6.13 16.51 -6.45
C GLY A 68 5.48 15.36 -7.22
N ASP A 69 5.28 14.20 -6.60
CA ASP A 69 4.75 13.01 -7.26
C ASP A 69 3.22 12.94 -7.10
N PRO A 70 2.45 12.94 -8.19
CA PRO A 70 0.99 12.89 -8.09
C PRO A 70 0.50 11.53 -7.54
N ILE A 71 -0.37 11.58 -6.54
CA ILE A 71 -1.15 10.43 -6.06
C ILE A 71 -2.64 10.63 -6.35
N ILE A 72 -3.24 9.66 -7.05
CA ILE A 72 -4.67 9.63 -7.37
C ILE A 72 -5.34 8.62 -6.45
N ARG A 73 -6.39 9.06 -5.74
CA ARG A 73 -7.25 8.18 -4.94
C ARG A 73 -8.42 7.71 -5.78
N VAL A 74 -8.67 6.41 -5.80
CA VAL A 74 -9.88 5.81 -6.40
C VAL A 74 -10.72 5.21 -5.27
N CYS A 75 -11.96 5.70 -5.15
CA CYS A 75 -12.95 5.25 -4.17
C CYS A 75 -13.84 4.15 -4.75
#